data_AF-A0A1A0WE52-F1
#
_entry.id   AF-A0A1A0WE52-F1
#
_cell.length_a   1.000
_cell.length_b   1.000
_cell.length_c   1.000
_cell.angle_alpha   90.00
_cell.angle_beta   90.00
_cell.angle_gamma   90.00
#
_symmetry.space_group_name_H-M   'P 1'
#
loop_
_entity.id
_entity.type
_entity.pdbx_description
1 polymer ?
#
loop_
_entity_poly.entity_id
_entity_poly.type
_entity_poly.pdbx_seq_one_letter_code
_entity_poly.pdbx_strand_id
1 'polypeptide(L)'
;MTRVVTAPSADITSVADCDAQLAARFVRDAMPFHSVLLRTARRLTHSQADAEDLVQDTLMNAYTGFHRFEPGTNLRAWLFRILHNRWISTHRMKQRRPDTFAVPEFTDSDMFGSATHSTTVQRSAEDLALDLFCDDRIRDALQALPEGFRTVLYYADIEGCTYAEVAARMGIPLGTVMSRIARSRERLRAALADVADDRWTTHEDGGTRNVA
;
A
#
# COMPACT_ATOMS: atom_id res chain seq x y z
N MET A 1 19.17 30.52 -54.20
CA MET A 1 18.99 30.22 -52.76
C MET A 1 17.76 30.97 -52.30
N THR A 2 16.66 30.44 -51.80
CA THR A 2 16.18 29.09 -51.52
C THR A 2 14.65 29.22 -51.51
N ARG A 3 13.95 28.40 -52.29
CA ARG A 3 12.48 28.43 -52.39
C ARG A 3 11.93 27.74 -51.14
N VAL A 4 11.34 28.51 -50.21
CA VAL A 4 10.64 27.95 -49.05
C VAL A 4 9.34 27.34 -49.56
N VAL A 5 9.27 26.01 -49.52
CA VAL A 5 8.05 25.25 -49.76
C VAL A 5 7.24 25.27 -48.46
N THR A 6 6.19 26.08 -48.43
CA THR A 6 5.16 26.02 -47.38
C THR A 6 4.20 24.88 -47.73
N ALA A 7 4.28 23.77 -46.99
CA ALA A 7 3.31 22.67 -47.07
C ALA A 7 1.97 23.08 -46.41
N PRO A 8 0.82 22.57 -46.86
CA PRO A 8 -0.50 23.09 -46.52
C PRO A 8 -1.00 22.58 -45.16
N SER A 9 -1.63 23.46 -44.38
CA SER A 9 -2.27 23.14 -43.08
C SER A 9 -3.65 22.48 -43.21
N ALA A 10 -3.92 21.76 -44.30
CA ALA A 10 -5.26 21.31 -44.67
C ALA A 10 -5.73 20.00 -43.98
N ASP A 11 -4.81 19.22 -43.39
CA ASP A 11 -5.16 17.89 -42.85
C ASP A 11 -5.85 17.92 -41.48
N ILE A 12 -5.61 18.94 -40.65
CA ILE A 12 -6.15 18.98 -39.27
C ILE A 12 -7.66 19.25 -39.27
N THR A 13 -8.14 20.09 -40.18
CA THR A 13 -9.56 20.43 -40.30
C THR A 13 -10.39 19.22 -40.76
N SER A 14 -9.87 18.43 -41.71
CA SER A 14 -10.56 17.24 -42.24
C SER A 14 -10.77 16.14 -41.21
N VAL A 15 -9.82 15.95 -40.28
CA VAL A 15 -9.92 14.91 -39.24
C VAL A 15 -10.90 15.33 -38.14
N ALA A 16 -10.88 16.61 -37.75
CA ALA A 16 -11.81 17.16 -36.77
C ALA A 16 -13.27 17.08 -37.25
N ASP A 17 -13.52 17.36 -38.53
CA ASP A 17 -14.85 17.25 -39.13
C ASP A 17 -15.36 15.80 -39.16
N CYS A 18 -14.46 14.83 -39.37
CA CYS A 18 -14.78 13.39 -39.35
C CYS A 18 -15.16 12.91 -37.93
N ASP A 19 -14.42 13.33 -36.91
CA ASP A 19 -14.72 12.97 -35.51
C ASP A 19 -16.03 13.62 -35.03
N ALA A 20 -16.28 14.89 -35.40
CA ALA A 20 -17.54 15.57 -35.11
C ALA A 20 -18.75 14.88 -35.76
N GLN A 21 -18.59 14.40 -37.01
CA GLN A 21 -19.62 13.64 -37.71
C GLN A 21 -19.86 12.26 -37.07
N LEU A 22 -18.79 11.59 -36.61
CA LEU A 22 -18.89 10.33 -35.88
C LEU A 22 -19.62 10.50 -34.54
N ALA A 23 -19.30 11.57 -33.80
CA ALA A 23 -19.97 11.94 -32.56
C ALA A 23 -21.46 12.23 -32.78
N ALA A 24 -21.81 13.03 -33.78
CA ALA A 24 -23.20 13.30 -34.12
C ALA A 24 -23.97 12.03 -34.48
N ARG A 25 -23.35 11.13 -35.26
CA ARG A 25 -23.92 9.82 -35.61
C ARG A 25 -24.16 8.96 -34.36
N PHE A 26 -23.16 8.89 -33.47
CA PHE A 26 -23.26 8.12 -32.23
C PHE A 26 -24.39 8.63 -31.34
N VAL A 27 -24.45 9.94 -31.12
CA VAL A 27 -25.50 10.57 -30.29
C VAL A 27 -26.88 10.25 -30.84
N ARG A 28 -27.09 10.43 -32.15
CA ARG A 28 -28.38 10.14 -32.81
C ARG A 28 -28.80 8.68 -32.63
N ASP A 29 -27.87 7.74 -32.79
CA ASP A 29 -28.20 6.31 -32.82
C ASP A 29 -28.23 5.69 -31.41
N ALA A 30 -27.39 6.15 -30.47
CA ALA A 30 -27.24 5.56 -29.14
C ALA A 30 -28.14 6.22 -28.06
N MET A 31 -28.35 7.53 -28.11
CA MET A 31 -29.15 8.25 -27.08
C MET A 31 -30.59 7.75 -26.91
N PRO A 32 -31.30 7.28 -27.95
CA PRO A 32 -32.63 6.69 -27.77
C PRO A 32 -32.65 5.51 -26.79
N PHE A 33 -31.51 4.80 -26.62
CA PHE A 33 -31.40 3.67 -25.71
C PHE A 33 -30.99 4.04 -24.29
N HIS A 34 -30.60 5.29 -24.03
CA HIS A 34 -30.11 5.76 -22.72
C HIS A 34 -31.08 5.42 -21.57
N SER A 35 -32.36 5.73 -21.74
CA SER A 35 -33.39 5.50 -20.71
C SER A 35 -33.60 4.02 -20.39
N VAL A 36 -33.46 3.14 -21.40
CA VAL A 36 -33.59 1.68 -21.22
C VAL A 36 -32.32 1.11 -20.58
N LEU A 37 -31.14 1.57 -21.00
CA LEU A 37 -29.87 1.20 -20.37
C LEU A 37 -29.85 1.58 -18.89
N LEU A 38 -30.28 2.80 -18.55
CA LEU A 38 -30.37 3.26 -17.16
C LEU A 38 -31.36 2.43 -16.34
N ARG A 39 -32.53 2.10 -16.90
CA ARG A 39 -33.51 1.23 -16.23
C ARG A 39 -32.93 -0.16 -15.94
N THR A 40 -32.16 -0.73 -16.86
CA THR A 40 -31.49 -2.02 -16.66
C THR A 40 -30.33 -1.90 -15.68
N ALA A 41 -29.51 -0.84 -15.76
CA ALA A 41 -28.41 -0.58 -14.84
C ALA A 41 -28.91 -0.48 -13.38
N ARG A 42 -30.02 0.23 -13.13
CA ARG A 42 -30.66 0.31 -11.80
C ARG A 42 -31.02 -1.06 -11.23
N ARG A 43 -31.46 -2.00 -12.07
CA ARG A 43 -31.77 -3.39 -11.65
C ARG A 43 -30.51 -4.20 -11.34
N LEU A 44 -29.37 -3.83 -11.90
CA LEU A 44 -28.09 -4.52 -11.73
C LEU A 44 -27.29 -3.99 -10.53
N THR A 45 -27.36 -2.69 -10.24
CA THR A 45 -26.55 -2.03 -9.20
C THR A 45 -27.30 -1.83 -7.89
N HIS A 46 -28.64 -1.78 -7.92
CA HIS A 46 -29.48 -1.41 -6.77
C HIS A 46 -29.16 -0.02 -6.16
N SER A 47 -28.42 0.83 -6.86
CA SER A 47 -28.04 2.20 -6.48
C SER A 47 -28.22 3.13 -7.68
N GLN A 48 -28.79 4.31 -7.45
CA GLN A 48 -29.00 5.31 -8.51
C GLN A 48 -27.67 5.85 -9.04
N ALA A 49 -26.74 6.19 -8.15
CA ALA A 49 -25.43 6.73 -8.51
C ALA A 49 -24.63 5.70 -9.33
N ASP A 50 -24.50 4.48 -8.80
CA ASP A 50 -23.78 3.40 -9.47
C ASP A 50 -24.40 3.05 -10.84
N ALA A 51 -25.72 3.22 -11.00
CA ALA A 51 -26.40 2.99 -12.28
C ALA A 51 -26.06 4.07 -13.32
N GLU A 52 -25.97 5.34 -12.91
CA GLU A 52 -25.58 6.46 -13.78
C GLU A 52 -24.12 6.29 -14.21
N ASP A 53 -23.22 5.98 -13.28
CA ASP A 53 -21.81 5.70 -13.56
C ASP A 53 -21.65 4.54 -14.55
N LEU A 54 -22.38 3.44 -14.33
CA LEU A 54 -22.33 2.28 -15.21
C LEU A 54 -22.80 2.60 -16.64
N VAL A 55 -23.84 3.42 -16.80
CA VAL A 55 -24.33 3.85 -18.11
C VAL A 55 -23.32 4.78 -18.77
N GLN A 56 -22.74 5.71 -18.02
CA GLN A 56 -21.71 6.62 -18.52
C GLN A 56 -20.51 5.84 -19.06
N ASP A 57 -19.99 4.90 -18.27
CA ASP A 57 -18.89 4.02 -18.69
C ASP A 57 -19.27 3.22 -19.95
N THR A 58 -20.50 2.72 -20.01
CA THR A 58 -21.00 1.96 -21.16
C THR A 58 -20.99 2.82 -22.42
N LEU A 59 -21.51 4.05 -22.36
CA LEU A 59 -21.56 4.96 -23.50
C LEU A 59 -20.16 5.42 -23.92
N MET A 60 -19.28 5.70 -22.96
CA MET A 60 -17.89 6.07 -23.25
C MET A 60 -17.15 4.93 -23.99
N ASN A 61 -17.36 3.68 -23.57
CA ASN A 61 -16.79 2.52 -24.26
C ASN A 61 -17.43 2.20 -25.60
N ALA A 62 -18.74 2.43 -25.70
CA ALA A 62 -19.42 2.30 -26.98
C ALA A 62 -18.87 3.34 -27.97
N TYR A 63 -18.63 4.58 -27.53
CA TYR A 63 -18.08 5.63 -28.38
C TYR A 63 -16.69 5.27 -28.91
N THR A 64 -15.76 4.81 -28.04
CA THR A 64 -14.41 4.42 -28.49
C THR A 64 -14.42 3.28 -29.51
N GLY A 65 -15.39 2.36 -29.41
CA GLY A 65 -15.57 1.26 -30.36
C GLY A 65 -16.46 1.56 -31.57
N PHE A 66 -17.11 2.73 -31.61
CA PHE A 66 -18.20 3.00 -32.56
C PHE A 66 -17.75 3.10 -34.02
N HIS A 67 -16.48 3.44 -34.25
CA HIS A 67 -15.89 3.45 -35.60
C HIS A 67 -15.87 2.06 -36.25
N ARG A 68 -15.89 0.98 -35.46
CA ARG A 68 -15.91 -0.41 -35.96
C ARG A 68 -17.32 -0.99 -36.07
N PHE A 69 -18.33 -0.25 -35.64
CA PHE A 69 -19.71 -0.72 -35.66
C PHE A 69 -20.26 -0.66 -37.09
N GLU A 70 -20.70 -1.81 -37.60
CA GLU A 70 -21.33 -1.91 -38.92
C GLU A 70 -22.81 -1.49 -38.85
N PRO A 71 -23.22 -0.44 -39.58
CA PRO A 71 -24.62 -0.02 -39.68
C PRO A 71 -25.51 -1.17 -40.19
N GLY A 72 -26.64 -1.39 -39.53
CA GLY A 72 -27.57 -2.49 -39.86
C GLY A 72 -27.49 -3.68 -38.92
N THR A 73 -26.44 -3.77 -38.10
CA THR A 73 -26.39 -4.73 -36.99
C THR A 73 -27.18 -4.20 -35.77
N ASN A 74 -27.55 -5.08 -34.84
CA ASN A 74 -28.41 -4.72 -33.70
C ASN A 74 -27.64 -3.89 -32.65
N LEU A 75 -27.65 -2.55 -32.83
CA LEU A 75 -26.98 -1.60 -31.93
C LEU A 75 -27.43 -1.76 -30.47
N ARG A 76 -28.73 -2.02 -30.26
CA ARG A 76 -29.28 -2.25 -28.92
C ARG A 76 -28.59 -3.44 -28.26
N ALA A 77 -28.55 -4.59 -28.91
CA ALA A 77 -27.90 -5.79 -28.38
C ALA A 77 -26.40 -5.55 -28.09
N TRP A 78 -25.73 -4.77 -28.94
CA TRP A 78 -24.34 -4.40 -28.74
C TRP A 78 -24.14 -3.53 -27.48
N LEU A 79 -24.95 -2.49 -27.30
CA LEU A 79 -24.92 -1.63 -26.11
C LEU A 79 -25.21 -2.42 -24.83
N PHE A 80 -26.19 -3.32 -24.84
CA PHE A 80 -26.49 -4.19 -23.69
C PHE A 80 -25.34 -5.16 -23.38
N ARG A 81 -24.62 -5.64 -24.39
CA ARG A 81 -23.42 -6.48 -24.18
C ARG A 81 -22.30 -5.69 -23.51
N ILE A 82 -22.07 -4.45 -23.93
CA ILE A 82 -21.07 -3.57 -23.29
C ILE A 82 -21.47 -3.30 -21.83
N LEU A 83 -22.75 -2.95 -21.59
CA LEU A 83 -23.30 -2.70 -20.25
C LEU A 83 -23.06 -3.87 -19.31
N HIS A 84 -23.39 -5.08 -19.75
CA HIS A 84 -23.26 -6.27 -18.93
C HIS A 84 -21.79 -6.63 -18.65
N ASN A 85 -20.91 -6.51 -19.66
CA ASN A 85 -19.48 -6.74 -19.48
C ASN A 85 -18.86 -5.74 -18.50
N ARG A 86 -19.28 -4.47 -18.55
CA ARG A 86 -18.86 -3.44 -17.61
C ARG A 86 -19.35 -3.75 -16.20
N TRP A 87 -20.62 -4.11 -16.03
CA TRP A 87 -21.16 -4.51 -14.74
C TRP A 87 -20.41 -5.70 -14.13
N ILE A 88 -20.14 -6.78 -14.89
CA ILE A 88 -19.36 -7.93 -14.41
C ILE A 88 -17.97 -7.49 -13.94
N SER A 89 -17.32 -6.62 -14.71
CA SER A 89 -15.96 -6.13 -14.39
C SER A 89 -15.95 -5.33 -13.09
N THR A 90 -16.88 -4.38 -12.94
CA THR A 90 -17.03 -3.56 -11.73
C THR A 90 -17.42 -4.42 -10.52
N HIS A 91 -18.33 -5.39 -10.70
CA HIS A 91 -18.74 -6.31 -9.64
C HIS A 91 -17.57 -7.18 -9.16
N ARG A 92 -16.75 -7.73 -10.08
CA ARG A 92 -15.53 -8.48 -9.74
C ARG A 92 -14.48 -7.60 -9.05
N MET A 93 -14.34 -6.34 -9.46
CA MET A 93 -13.45 -5.41 -8.76
C MET A 93 -13.94 -5.11 -7.34
N LYS A 94 -15.26 -4.94 -7.14
CA LYS A 94 -15.85 -4.69 -5.82
C LYS A 94 -15.66 -5.89 -4.88
N GLN A 95 -15.87 -7.13 -5.35
CA GLN A 95 -15.60 -8.35 -4.56
C GLN A 95 -14.13 -8.54 -4.18
N ARG A 96 -13.19 -7.99 -4.95
CA ARG A 96 -11.75 -8.08 -4.67
C ARG A 96 -11.23 -6.96 -3.77
N ARG A 97 -12.02 -5.92 -3.55
CA ARG A 97 -11.66 -4.80 -2.67
C ARG A 97 -12.09 -5.12 -1.24
N PRO A 98 -11.31 -4.70 -0.23
CA PRO A 98 -11.78 -4.73 1.15
C PRO A 98 -13.10 -3.97 1.25
N ASP A 99 -14.10 -4.55 1.92
CA ASP A 99 -15.37 -3.88 2.17
C ASP A 99 -15.09 -2.57 2.93
N THR A 100 -15.45 -1.46 2.29
CA THR A 100 -15.24 -0.13 2.84
C THR A 100 -16.60 0.47 3.14
N PHE A 101 -16.81 0.84 4.40
CA PHE A 101 -18.02 1.53 4.85
C PHE A 101 -17.66 2.97 5.18
N ALA A 102 -18.49 3.91 4.72
CA ALA A 102 -18.33 5.30 5.08
C ALA A 102 -18.76 5.48 6.55
N VAL A 103 -17.80 5.80 7.41
CA VAL A 103 -18.04 6.19 8.80
C VAL A 103 -17.93 7.71 8.89
N PRO A 104 -18.94 8.42 9.45
CA PRO A 104 -18.94 9.88 9.52
C PRO A 104 -17.82 10.44 10.42
N GLU A 105 -17.40 9.66 11.41
CA GLU A 105 -16.27 9.94 12.29
C GLU A 105 -15.65 8.61 12.73
N PHE A 106 -14.32 8.53 12.80
CA PHE A 106 -13.65 7.37 13.38
C PHE A 106 -13.77 7.44 14.89
N THR A 107 -14.39 6.45 15.52
CA THR A 107 -14.50 6.40 16.97
C THR A 107 -13.23 5.81 17.58
N ASP A 108 -12.88 6.18 18.80
CA ASP A 108 -11.77 5.55 19.56
C ASP A 108 -11.90 4.01 19.62
N SER A 109 -13.14 3.50 19.65
CA SER A 109 -13.42 2.06 19.60
C SER A 109 -13.02 1.41 18.26
N ASP A 110 -13.15 2.11 17.13
CA ASP A 110 -12.78 1.63 15.81
C ASP A 110 -11.25 1.59 15.66
N MET A 111 -10.57 2.59 16.22
CA MET A 111 -9.10 2.64 16.32
C MET A 111 -8.56 1.51 17.19
N PHE A 112 -9.16 1.24 18.36
CA PHE A 112 -8.73 0.20 19.27
C PHE A 112 -8.89 -1.21 18.67
N GLY A 113 -10.00 -1.46 17.97
CA GLY A 113 -10.23 -2.70 17.22
C GLY A 113 -9.15 -2.95 16.15
N SER A 114 -8.72 -1.90 15.45
CA SER A 114 -7.64 -1.98 14.46
C SER A 114 -6.25 -2.14 15.11
N ALA A 115 -6.00 -1.48 16.26
CA ALA A 115 -4.73 -1.54 16.98
C ALA A 115 -4.40 -2.95 17.49
N THR A 116 -5.42 -3.77 17.80
CA THR A 116 -5.25 -5.16 18.26
C THR A 116 -4.60 -6.06 17.18
N HIS A 117 -4.68 -5.68 15.91
CA HIS A 117 -4.08 -6.38 14.77
C HIS A 117 -2.86 -5.68 14.17
N SER A 118 -2.45 -4.55 14.72
CA SER A 118 -1.22 -3.85 14.31
C SER A 118 -0.04 -4.40 15.10
N THR A 119 1.06 -4.72 14.41
CA THR A 119 2.33 -5.11 15.06
C THR A 119 2.95 -3.96 15.86
N THR A 120 2.48 -2.74 15.64
CA THR A 120 2.79 -1.56 16.46
C THR A 120 1.59 -1.28 17.32
N VAL A 121 1.56 -1.88 18.52
CA VAL A 121 0.64 -1.49 19.60
C VAL A 121 0.77 0.02 19.77
N GLN A 122 -0.35 0.75 19.92
CA GLN A 122 -0.28 2.16 20.27
C GLN A 122 0.32 2.26 21.68
N ARG A 123 1.63 2.51 21.74
CA ARG A 123 2.38 2.61 22.99
C ARG A 123 1.99 3.89 23.69
N SER A 124 1.81 3.83 25.01
CA SER A 124 1.52 5.01 25.80
C SER A 124 2.72 5.97 25.77
N ALA A 125 2.47 7.27 26.00
CA ALA A 125 3.53 8.25 26.16
C ALA A 125 4.46 7.89 27.35
N GLU A 126 3.91 7.22 28.37
CA GLU A 126 4.70 6.72 29.50
C GLU A 126 5.61 5.54 29.11
N ASP A 127 5.15 4.62 28.25
CA ASP A 127 5.97 3.51 27.74
C ASP A 127 7.13 4.01 26.89
N LEU A 128 6.86 5.02 26.05
CA LEU A 128 7.90 5.68 25.26
C LEU A 128 8.88 6.41 26.17
N ALA A 129 8.41 7.09 27.22
CA ALA A 129 9.29 7.74 28.19
C ALA A 129 10.14 6.72 28.98
N LEU A 130 9.59 5.56 29.32
CA LEU A 130 10.31 4.47 29.98
C LEU A 130 11.41 3.87 29.10
N ASP A 131 11.20 3.74 27.79
CA ASP A 131 12.26 3.32 26.85
C ASP A 131 13.44 4.30 26.76
N LEU A 132 13.19 5.60 26.99
CA LEU A 132 14.27 6.59 27.03
C LEU A 132 15.17 6.41 28.25
N PHE A 133 14.68 5.78 29.33
CA PHE A 133 15.54 5.37 30.44
C PHE A 133 16.32 4.14 30.03
N CYS A 134 17.50 4.39 29.46
CA CYS A 134 18.47 3.35 29.16
C CYS A 134 18.83 2.62 30.46
N ASP A 135 18.50 1.33 30.51
CA ASP A 135 18.66 0.44 31.65
C ASP A 135 20.09 0.57 32.22
N ASP A 136 20.19 1.12 33.43
CA ASP A 136 21.46 1.41 34.09
C ASP A 136 22.33 0.14 34.17
N ARG A 137 21.72 -1.04 34.29
CA ARG A 137 22.42 -2.33 34.33
C ARG A 137 23.08 -2.66 32.99
N ILE A 138 22.43 -2.36 31.86
CA ILE A 138 23.00 -2.56 30.52
C ILE A 138 24.15 -1.57 30.30
N ARG A 139 23.97 -0.31 30.72
CA ARG A 139 25.02 0.71 30.61
C ARG A 139 26.25 0.31 31.41
N ASP A 140 26.07 -0.11 32.66
CA ASP A 140 27.16 -0.51 33.55
C ASP A 140 27.90 -1.76 33.02
N ALA A 141 27.17 -2.75 32.50
CA ALA A 141 27.77 -3.94 31.88
C ALA A 141 28.61 -3.59 30.64
N LEU A 142 28.16 -2.66 29.81
CA LEU A 142 28.92 -2.17 28.65
C LEU A 142 30.15 -1.35 29.07
N GLN A 143 30.05 -0.56 30.15
CA GLN A 143 31.17 0.22 30.67
C GLN A 143 32.25 -0.65 31.32
N ALA A 144 31.86 -1.76 31.96
CA ALA A 144 32.78 -2.73 32.55
C ALA A 144 33.65 -3.47 31.52
N LEU A 145 33.25 -3.49 30.24
CA LEU A 145 34.10 -3.99 29.17
C LEU A 145 35.30 -3.05 28.95
N PRO A 146 36.53 -3.59 28.81
CA PRO A 146 37.65 -2.77 28.38
C PRO A 146 37.36 -2.14 27.02
N GLU A 147 37.85 -0.91 26.81
CA GLU A 147 37.49 -0.07 25.66
C GLU A 147 37.62 -0.81 24.31
N GLY A 148 38.74 -1.49 24.07
CA GLY A 148 38.96 -2.24 22.84
C GLY A 148 38.02 -3.42 22.60
N PHE A 149 37.31 -3.92 23.61
CA PHE A 149 36.26 -4.96 23.50
C PHE A 149 34.89 -4.33 23.24
N ARG A 150 34.63 -3.18 23.85
CA ARG A 150 33.40 -2.40 23.70
C ARG A 150 33.28 -1.81 22.28
N THR A 151 34.37 -1.24 21.76
CA THR A 151 34.39 -0.61 20.42
C THR A 151 34.14 -1.62 19.31
N VAL A 152 34.73 -2.83 19.40
CA VAL A 152 34.50 -3.90 18.42
C VAL A 152 33.03 -4.35 18.44
N LEU A 153 32.47 -4.50 19.64
CA LEU A 153 31.08 -4.91 19.83
C LEU A 153 30.11 -3.85 19.31
N TYR A 154 30.37 -2.57 19.56
CA TYR A 154 29.55 -1.45 19.07
C TYR A 154 29.44 -1.49 17.54
N TYR A 155 30.56 -1.59 16.82
CA TYR A 155 30.51 -1.60 15.36
C TYR A 155 29.85 -2.87 14.80
N ALA A 156 29.99 -4.01 15.46
CA ALA A 156 29.40 -5.26 14.99
C ALA A 156 27.90 -5.37 15.29
N ASP A 157 27.49 -5.11 16.54
CA ASP A 157 26.16 -5.46 17.04
C ASP A 157 25.20 -4.25 17.06
N ILE A 158 25.71 -3.01 17.08
CA ILE A 158 24.87 -1.79 17.05
C ILE A 158 24.86 -1.17 15.65
N GLU A 159 26.03 -0.97 15.05
CA GLU A 159 26.14 -0.40 13.69
C GLU A 159 25.96 -1.43 12.58
N GLY A 160 25.99 -2.73 12.89
CA GLY A 160 25.79 -3.81 11.91
C GLY A 160 26.92 -3.98 10.88
N CYS A 161 28.13 -3.49 11.17
CA CYS A 161 29.28 -3.63 10.27
C CYS A 161 29.76 -5.10 10.19
N THR A 162 30.25 -5.51 9.03
CA THR A 162 30.89 -6.83 8.87
C THR A 162 32.22 -6.90 9.62
N TYR A 163 32.64 -8.10 10.03
CA TYR A 163 33.90 -8.25 10.78
C TYR A 163 35.13 -7.77 9.99
N ALA A 164 35.09 -7.84 8.67
CA ALA A 164 36.14 -7.32 7.80
C ALA A 164 36.19 -5.78 7.82
N GLU A 165 35.04 -5.11 7.79
CA GLU A 165 34.96 -3.64 7.90
C GLU A 165 35.40 -3.15 9.28
N VAL A 166 35.03 -3.88 10.33
CA VAL A 166 35.46 -3.60 11.71
C VAL A 166 36.98 -3.73 11.85
N ALA A 167 37.57 -4.78 11.26
CA ALA A 167 39.02 -4.99 11.22
C ALA A 167 39.75 -3.86 10.49
N ALA A 168 39.24 -3.45 9.32
CA ALA A 168 39.80 -2.35 8.54
C ALA A 168 39.68 -1.00 9.27
N ARG A 169 38.51 -0.72 9.87
CA ARG A 169 38.24 0.55 10.59
C ARG A 169 39.10 0.71 11.84
N MET A 170 39.37 -0.37 12.57
CA MET A 170 40.17 -0.33 13.80
C MET A 170 41.64 -0.68 13.61
N GLY A 171 42.07 -1.02 12.39
CA GLY A 171 43.47 -1.38 12.10
C GLY A 171 43.96 -2.63 12.86
N ILE A 172 43.06 -3.59 13.14
CA ILE A 172 43.41 -4.83 13.85
C ILE A 172 43.09 -6.07 13.00
N PRO A 173 43.80 -7.21 13.20
CA PRO A 173 43.54 -8.42 12.43
C PRO A 173 42.11 -8.97 12.61
N LEU A 174 41.57 -9.60 11.56
CA LEU A 174 40.23 -10.20 11.57
C LEU A 174 40.04 -11.23 12.71
N GLY A 175 41.07 -12.05 12.98
CA GLY A 175 41.03 -13.01 14.11
C GLY A 175 40.96 -12.32 15.48
N THR A 176 41.55 -11.12 15.60
CA THR A 176 41.45 -10.31 16.83
C THR A 176 40.04 -9.75 16.99
N VAL A 177 39.40 -9.29 15.91
CA VAL A 177 37.98 -8.87 15.91
C VAL A 177 37.09 -10.01 16.39
N MET A 178 37.18 -11.19 15.76
CA MET A 178 36.37 -12.36 16.12
C MET A 178 36.55 -12.77 17.59
N SER A 179 37.80 -12.87 18.06
CA SER A 179 38.08 -13.26 19.44
C SER A 179 37.70 -12.20 20.46
N ARG A 180 37.68 -10.91 20.09
CA ARG A 180 37.20 -9.82 20.95
C ARG A 180 35.67 -9.84 21.04
N ILE A 181 34.95 -9.96 19.92
CA ILE A 181 33.47 -10.06 19.92
C ILE A 181 33.00 -11.24 20.77
N ALA A 182 33.58 -12.43 20.55
CA ALA A 182 33.20 -13.62 21.31
C ALA A 182 33.39 -13.42 22.82
N ARG A 183 34.52 -12.86 23.24
CA ARG A 183 34.81 -12.57 24.65
C ARG A 183 33.98 -11.44 25.23
N SER A 184 33.66 -10.40 24.44
CA SER A 184 32.74 -9.34 24.85
C SER A 184 31.35 -9.88 25.12
N ARG A 185 30.81 -10.72 24.22
CA ARG A 185 29.49 -11.34 24.38
C ARG A 185 29.43 -12.27 25.58
N GLU A 186 30.50 -13.04 25.84
CA GLU A 186 30.58 -13.89 27.03
C GLU A 186 30.54 -13.08 28.33
N ARG A 187 31.33 -12.01 28.40
CA ARG A 187 31.36 -11.10 29.56
C ARG A 187 30.01 -10.40 29.78
N LEU A 188 29.35 -9.98 28.71
CA LEU A 188 28.01 -9.37 28.81
C LEU A 188 26.95 -10.37 29.24
N ARG A 189 27.00 -11.62 28.74
CA ARG A 189 26.08 -12.68 29.22
C ARG A 189 26.23 -12.92 30.70
N ALA A 190 27.47 -13.01 31.20
CA ALA A 190 27.71 -13.21 32.63
C ALA A 190 27.23 -12.00 33.47
N ALA A 191 27.46 -10.78 33.00
CA ALA A 191 27.06 -9.56 33.72
C ALA A 191 25.54 -9.29 33.68
N LEU A 192 24.84 -9.79 32.68
CA LEU A 192 23.40 -9.55 32.45
C LEU A 192 22.52 -10.79 32.71
N ALA A 193 23.09 -11.88 33.23
CA ALA A 193 22.35 -13.12 33.50
C ALA A 193 21.09 -12.87 34.35
N ASP A 194 21.23 -12.06 35.40
CA ASP A 194 20.13 -11.71 36.31
C ASP A 194 19.14 -10.68 35.71
N VAL A 195 19.48 -10.01 34.61
CA VAL A 195 18.57 -9.07 33.91
C VAL A 195 17.63 -9.83 32.97
N ALA A 196 18.15 -10.90 32.34
CA ALA A 196 17.41 -11.71 31.38
C ALA A 196 16.29 -12.51 32.05
N ASP A 197 16.52 -13.02 33.26
CA ASP A 197 15.54 -13.79 34.04
C ASP A 197 14.36 -12.89 34.51
N ASP A 198 14.66 -11.65 34.90
CA ASP A 198 13.67 -10.68 35.40
C ASP A 198 12.74 -10.15 34.29
N ARG A 199 13.28 -9.93 33.08
CA ARG A 199 12.51 -9.45 31.91
C ARG A 199 11.64 -10.52 31.25
N TRP A 200 12.04 -11.80 31.34
CA TRP A 200 11.26 -12.89 30.77
C TRP A 200 10.11 -13.32 31.70
N THR A 201 10.32 -13.24 33.01
CA THR A 201 9.29 -13.55 34.03
C THR A 201 8.19 -12.49 34.11
N THR A 202 8.49 -11.20 33.89
CA THR A 202 7.46 -10.14 33.90
C THR A 202 6.52 -10.17 32.69
N HIS A 203 6.87 -10.87 31.61
CA HIS A 203 6.01 -10.94 30.42
C HIS A 203 4.97 -12.07 30.46
N GLU A 204 5.02 -13.00 31.42
CA GLU A 204 4.07 -14.14 31.51
C GLU A 204 2.84 -13.90 32.40
N ASP A 205 2.83 -12.92 33.32
CA ASP A 205 1.74 -12.77 34.31
C ASP A 205 0.59 -11.82 33.91
N GLY A 206 0.52 -11.37 32.65
CA GLY A 206 -0.61 -10.58 32.12
C GLY A 206 -1.83 -11.40 31.66
N GLY A 207 -1.74 -12.73 31.67
CA GLY A 207 -2.76 -13.62 31.12
C GLY A 207 -3.48 -14.44 32.18
N THR A 208 -4.79 -14.21 32.31
CA THR A 208 -5.80 -15.09 32.94
C THR A 208 -5.76 -15.31 34.46
N ARG A 209 -6.52 -14.49 35.19
CA ARG A 209 -7.47 -14.98 36.21
C ARG A 209 -8.73 -14.13 36.26
N ASN A 210 -9.71 -14.44 35.42
CA ASN A 210 -11.12 -14.25 35.79
C ASN A 210 -12.00 -15.23 35.03
N VAL A 211 -12.28 -16.38 35.65
CA VAL A 211 -13.47 -17.20 35.35
C VAL A 211 -13.95 -17.82 36.67
N ALA A 212 -15.24 -17.58 36.93
CA ALA A 212 -16.13 -18.12 37.97
C ALA A 212 -16.09 -17.44 39.35
#